data_AF-W9X729-F1
#
_entry.id   AF-W9X729-F1
#
_cell.length_a   1.000
_cell.length_b   1.000
_cell.length_c   1.000
_cell.angle_alpha   90.00
_cell.angle_beta   90.00
_cell.angle_gamma   90.00
#
_symmetry.space_group_name_H-M   'P 1'
#
loop_
_entity.id
_entity.type
_entity.pdbx_description
1 polymer ?
#
loop_
_entity_poly.entity_id
_entity_poly.type
_entity_poly.pdbx_seq_one_letter_code
_entity_poly.pdbx_strand_id
1 'polypeptide(L)'
;MASADGVFDYIIVGGGIAGCTLASLLSKSKPSPSVLLIEAGPDVSNRPLTQAPVACFAADGSDIDWNYKTVPQSHLDNRPLYEAGGKALVGGSATNYATWTRGSRFDYDRRAVSESSSNRKYPLRDQVLKAWLGLGLDKIANANNGDPLGVGEMVESWKDGRRQLTSMAFDLTDVTVMTEILSQTVLLEEQSGKLATKGVQFHDGRHFLASKEVILSGEAFRTPQLLMLSGIGPAAELKKENIPPQHIFHLGTRPSSDYPNYNAPSVATTLLRYGIRRLLKAVHNSMSDVVESENPPPPFEALAISSSDEAIDARVNSEAHTFFHAAGTASMGSVLDTKLRVKGVSGLRVVDASVILLPIGARLQVAAYAIAAHAADLIGQE
;
A
#
# COMPACT_ATOMS: atom_id res chain seq x y z
N MET A 1 25.00 -1.91 19.99
CA MET A 1 23.71 -1.69 20.67
C MET A 1 23.56 -0.19 20.84
N ALA A 2 22.60 0.44 20.18
CA ALA A 2 22.31 1.85 20.42
C ALA A 2 21.79 2.02 21.85
N SER A 3 22.34 2.97 22.61
CA SER A 3 21.86 3.33 23.94
C SER A 3 20.42 3.85 23.89
N ALA A 4 19.71 3.79 25.02
CA ALA A 4 18.28 4.11 25.14
C ALA A 4 17.85 5.54 24.76
N ASP A 5 18.78 6.41 24.33
CA ASP A 5 18.59 7.85 24.07
C ASP A 5 19.49 8.33 22.90
N GLY A 6 19.43 7.65 21.76
CA GLY A 6 20.24 7.99 20.58
C GLY A 6 19.70 9.18 19.77
N VAL A 7 20.61 9.98 19.20
CA VAL A 7 20.28 11.03 18.21
C VAL A 7 20.65 10.54 16.82
N PHE A 8 19.73 10.65 15.87
CA PHE A 8 19.93 10.31 14.46
C PHE A 8 19.58 11.51 13.57
N ASP A 9 20.16 11.61 12.38
CA ASP A 9 19.75 12.63 11.42
C ASP A 9 18.31 12.39 10.97
N TYR A 10 17.99 11.15 10.63
CA TYR A 10 16.65 10.74 10.21
C TYR A 10 16.16 9.55 11.02
N ILE A 11 14.93 9.64 11.53
CA ILE A 11 14.20 8.50 12.09
C ILE A 11 13.05 8.16 11.14
N ILE A 12 13.07 6.96 10.57
CA ILE A 12 12.02 6.43 9.71
C ILE A 12 11.21 5.41 10.51
N VAL A 13 9.91 5.68 10.66
CA VAL A 13 8.98 4.84 11.43
C VAL A 13 8.12 4.03 10.45
N GLY A 14 8.40 2.74 10.34
CA GLY A 14 7.77 1.81 9.41
C GLY A 14 8.80 1.25 8.42
N GLY A 15 9.16 -0.01 8.59
CA GLY A 15 10.11 -0.76 7.77
C GLY A 15 9.48 -1.36 6.51
N GLY A 16 8.41 -0.76 5.98
CA GLY A 16 7.76 -1.22 4.76
C GLY A 16 8.57 -0.98 3.49
N ILE A 17 7.92 -1.13 2.32
CA ILE A 17 8.54 -0.90 1.01
C ILE A 17 9.16 0.50 0.93
N ALA A 18 8.37 1.53 1.25
CA ALA A 18 8.81 2.92 1.15
C ALA A 18 9.89 3.25 2.21
N GLY A 19 9.69 2.84 3.46
CA GLY A 19 10.63 3.11 4.55
C GLY A 19 12.01 2.47 4.35
N CYS A 20 12.06 1.18 3.99
CA CYS A 20 13.33 0.50 3.68
C CYS A 20 14.04 1.16 2.48
N THR A 21 13.29 1.48 1.43
CA THR A 21 13.83 2.12 0.23
C THR A 21 14.45 3.47 0.56
N LEU A 22 13.70 4.32 1.28
CA LEU A 22 14.17 5.65 1.66
C LEU A 22 15.39 5.55 2.58
N ALA A 23 15.39 4.66 3.56
CA ALA A 23 16.52 4.47 4.47
C ALA A 23 17.81 4.09 3.71
N SER A 24 17.70 3.17 2.75
CA SER A 24 18.81 2.77 1.89
C SER A 24 19.32 3.91 1.01
N LEU A 25 18.43 4.72 0.45
CA LEU A 25 18.82 5.86 -0.40
C LEU A 25 19.47 6.97 0.42
N LEU A 26 18.91 7.31 1.58
CA LEU A 26 19.45 8.34 2.46
C LEU A 26 20.83 7.95 3.01
N SER A 27 21.02 6.72 3.49
CA SER A 27 22.33 6.24 3.98
C SER A 27 23.43 6.26 2.91
N LYS A 28 23.09 6.21 1.63
CA LYS A 28 24.05 6.30 0.52
C LYS A 28 24.33 7.73 0.05
N SER A 29 23.55 8.70 0.50
CA SER A 29 23.73 10.11 0.15
C SER A 29 25.06 10.67 0.72
N LYS A 30 25.50 11.82 0.21
CA LYS A 30 26.76 12.46 0.61
C LYS A 30 26.51 13.92 1.02
N PRO A 31 26.89 14.33 2.25
CA PRO A 31 27.47 13.51 3.32
C PRO A 31 26.47 12.45 3.83
N SER A 32 27.00 11.30 4.28
CA SER A 32 26.18 10.17 4.75
C SER A 32 25.53 10.52 6.08
N PRO A 33 24.20 10.60 6.17
CA PRO A 33 23.51 10.86 7.43
C PRO A 33 23.39 9.58 8.26
N SER A 34 23.21 9.74 9.57
CA SER A 34 22.82 8.65 10.46
C SER A 34 21.30 8.39 10.33
N VAL A 35 20.93 7.16 9.98
CA VAL A 35 19.53 6.78 9.73
C VAL A 35 19.13 5.66 10.69
N LEU A 36 18.03 5.88 11.42
CA LEU A 36 17.34 4.88 12.21
C LEU A 36 16.07 4.44 11.48
N LEU A 37 15.95 3.15 11.18
CA LEU A 37 14.74 2.53 10.64
C LEU A 37 14.09 1.66 11.72
N ILE A 38 12.85 1.98 12.08
CA ILE A 38 12.06 1.22 13.06
C ILE A 38 10.97 0.43 12.36
N GLU A 39 10.81 -0.83 12.76
CA GLU A 39 9.76 -1.72 12.29
C GLU A 39 9.08 -2.46 13.45
N ALA A 40 7.75 -2.55 13.40
CA ALA A 40 6.98 -3.20 14.45
C ALA A 40 6.97 -4.73 14.36
N GLY A 41 7.13 -5.28 13.15
CA GLY A 41 7.27 -6.70 12.91
C GLY A 41 8.71 -7.21 12.95
N PRO A 42 8.91 -8.53 12.81
CA PRO A 42 10.23 -9.16 12.80
C PRO A 42 10.96 -8.95 11.46
N ASP A 43 12.26 -9.23 11.43
CA ASP A 43 12.96 -9.50 10.17
C ASP A 43 12.53 -10.87 9.63
N VAL A 44 12.08 -10.88 8.38
CA VAL A 44 11.54 -12.04 7.69
C VAL A 44 12.39 -12.48 6.50
N SER A 45 13.58 -11.90 6.32
CA SER A 45 14.49 -12.17 5.21
C SER A 45 14.80 -13.66 5.00
N ASN A 46 14.82 -14.44 6.08
CA ASN A 46 15.14 -15.87 6.07
C ASN A 46 13.93 -16.81 6.22
N ARG A 47 12.68 -16.30 6.21
CA ARG A 47 11.50 -17.14 6.40
C ARG A 47 11.07 -17.81 5.09
N PRO A 48 10.82 -19.14 5.07
CA PRO A 48 10.30 -19.81 3.87
C PRO A 48 8.99 -19.21 3.35
N LEU A 49 8.11 -18.79 4.26
CA LEU A 49 6.82 -18.14 3.96
C LEU A 49 6.97 -16.90 3.08
N THR A 50 8.02 -16.10 3.29
CA THR A 50 8.24 -14.83 2.58
C THR A 50 9.13 -15.02 1.36
N GLN A 51 9.97 -16.04 1.33
CA GLN A 51 10.85 -16.30 0.19
C GLN A 51 10.13 -17.01 -0.96
N ALA A 52 9.15 -17.87 -0.66
CA ALA A 52 8.43 -18.63 -1.67
C ALA A 52 7.37 -17.73 -2.35
N PRO A 53 7.49 -17.51 -3.68
CA PRO A 53 6.52 -16.78 -4.51
C PRO A 53 5.05 -16.94 -4.16
N VAL A 54 4.59 -18.18 -4.07
CA VAL A 54 3.18 -18.57 -3.95
C VAL A 54 2.72 -18.75 -2.51
N ALA A 55 3.61 -18.62 -1.52
CA ALA A 55 3.27 -18.81 -0.12
C ALA A 55 2.54 -17.60 0.50
N CYS A 56 2.37 -16.50 -0.27
CA CYS A 56 1.64 -15.31 0.16
C CYS A 56 0.24 -15.60 0.72
N PHE A 57 -0.49 -16.58 0.18
CA PHE A 57 -1.81 -16.97 0.68
C PHE A 57 -1.79 -17.53 2.11
N ALA A 58 -0.64 -18.03 2.57
CA ALA A 58 -0.45 -18.49 3.95
C ALA A 58 0.03 -17.36 4.88
N ALA A 59 0.31 -16.16 4.35
CA ALA A 59 0.68 -15.00 5.14
C ALA A 59 -0.54 -14.28 5.71
N ASP A 60 -1.70 -14.41 5.07
CA ASP A 60 -2.95 -13.81 5.54
C ASP A 60 -3.32 -14.36 6.92
N GLY A 61 -3.51 -13.48 7.90
CA GLY A 61 -3.80 -13.84 9.29
C GLY A 61 -2.62 -14.43 10.08
N SER A 62 -1.41 -14.48 9.50
CA SER A 62 -0.20 -14.98 10.18
C SER A 62 0.37 -13.98 11.19
N ASP A 63 1.50 -14.35 11.83
CA ASP A 63 2.20 -13.48 12.77
C ASP A 63 2.83 -12.24 12.09
N ILE A 64 2.97 -12.23 10.77
CA ILE A 64 3.53 -11.11 9.97
C ILE A 64 2.45 -10.31 9.23
N ASP A 65 1.20 -10.50 9.60
CA ASP A 65 0.06 -9.71 9.14
C ASP A 65 -0.48 -8.84 10.29
N TRP A 66 -0.82 -7.60 9.98
CA TRP A 66 -1.56 -6.71 10.86
C TRP A 66 -3.02 -7.14 11.00
N ASN A 67 -3.56 -7.84 9.99
CA ASN A 67 -4.88 -8.43 9.98
C ASN A 67 -5.96 -7.40 10.34
N TYR A 68 -5.98 -6.29 9.60
CA TYR A 68 -6.94 -5.24 9.81
C TYR A 68 -8.34 -5.72 9.47
N LYS A 69 -9.31 -5.07 10.10
CA LYS A 69 -10.72 -5.22 9.75
C LYS A 69 -11.36 -3.87 9.57
N THR A 70 -12.17 -3.76 8.54
CA THR A 70 -13.02 -2.60 8.33
C THR A 70 -14.09 -2.56 9.41
N VAL A 71 -14.66 -1.38 9.65
CA VAL A 71 -16.01 -1.31 10.27
C VAL A 71 -17.01 -2.06 9.38
N PRO A 72 -18.19 -2.48 9.88
CA PRO A 72 -19.27 -3.00 9.05
C PRO A 72 -19.56 -2.11 7.85
N GLN A 73 -19.58 -2.69 6.65
CA GLN A 73 -19.80 -1.95 5.40
C GLN A 73 -21.28 -2.03 5.01
N SER A 74 -22.01 -0.91 5.08
CA SER A 74 -23.47 -0.86 4.84
C SER A 74 -23.90 -1.35 3.46
N HIS A 75 -23.01 -1.24 2.47
CA HIS A 75 -23.24 -1.68 1.09
C HIS A 75 -22.72 -3.08 0.79
N LEU A 76 -22.12 -3.75 1.77
CA LEU A 76 -21.60 -5.12 1.63
C LEU A 76 -22.21 -6.00 2.73
N ASP A 77 -23.53 -5.93 2.86
CA ASP A 77 -24.32 -6.69 3.84
C ASP A 77 -23.86 -6.52 5.30
N ASN A 78 -23.35 -5.33 5.64
CA ASN A 78 -22.77 -5.01 6.95
C ASN A 78 -21.60 -5.92 7.35
N ARG A 79 -20.93 -6.56 6.38
CA ARG A 79 -19.76 -7.38 6.66
C ARG A 79 -18.57 -6.50 7.04
N PRO A 80 -17.83 -6.82 8.12
CA PRO A 80 -16.48 -6.32 8.29
C PRO A 80 -15.58 -7.08 7.32
N LEU A 81 -14.81 -6.37 6.50
CA LEU A 81 -13.88 -6.98 5.56
C LEU A 81 -12.51 -7.12 6.19
N TYR A 82 -11.80 -8.17 5.80
CA TYR A 82 -10.38 -8.33 6.06
C TYR A 82 -9.57 -7.39 5.16
N GLU A 83 -8.52 -6.80 5.72
CA GLU A 83 -7.55 -5.99 5.00
C GLU A 83 -6.14 -6.36 5.48
N ALA A 84 -5.35 -6.94 4.57
CA ALA A 84 -3.99 -7.36 4.85
C ALA A 84 -3.06 -6.15 5.05
N GLY A 85 -2.14 -6.25 6.01
CA GLY A 85 -1.09 -5.25 6.20
C GLY A 85 0.20 -5.93 6.61
N GLY A 86 1.28 -5.77 5.84
CA GLY A 86 2.55 -6.43 6.17
C GLY A 86 3.15 -5.90 7.46
N LYS A 87 3.19 -6.73 8.51
CA LYS A 87 3.82 -6.48 9.81
C LYS A 87 5.15 -7.22 9.89
N ALA A 88 6.13 -6.73 9.16
CA ALA A 88 7.48 -7.29 9.06
C ALA A 88 8.42 -6.26 8.44
N LEU A 89 9.72 -6.41 8.67
CA LEU A 89 10.72 -5.67 7.88
C LEU A 89 10.51 -6.03 6.41
N VAL A 90 10.53 -5.02 5.54
CA VAL A 90 10.10 -5.02 4.13
C VAL A 90 8.59 -4.95 3.87
N GLY A 91 7.75 -4.96 4.92
CA GLY A 91 6.30 -4.77 4.91
C GLY A 91 5.57 -5.66 3.90
N GLY A 92 4.62 -5.06 3.17
CA GLY A 92 3.80 -5.78 2.19
C GLY A 92 4.60 -6.50 1.09
N SER A 93 5.87 -6.17 0.84
CA SER A 93 6.66 -6.97 -0.11
C SER A 93 6.87 -8.41 0.36
N ALA A 94 6.85 -8.68 1.67
CA ALA A 94 6.95 -10.02 2.24
C ALA A 94 5.68 -10.87 2.06
N THR A 95 4.51 -10.23 1.98
CA THR A 95 3.20 -10.92 2.03
C THR A 95 2.36 -10.76 0.77
N ASN A 96 2.64 -9.77 -0.08
CA ASN A 96 1.83 -9.49 -1.27
C ASN A 96 1.98 -10.55 -2.37
N TYR A 97 1.24 -10.39 -3.46
CA TYR A 97 1.28 -11.33 -4.59
C TYR A 97 2.46 -11.13 -5.56
N ALA A 98 3.42 -10.27 -5.20
CA ALA A 98 4.66 -9.97 -5.92
C ALA A 98 4.53 -9.47 -7.36
N THR A 99 3.34 -9.27 -7.89
CA THR A 99 3.19 -8.75 -9.24
C THR A 99 3.69 -7.31 -9.33
N TRP A 100 4.23 -7.01 -10.48
CA TRP A 100 4.86 -5.75 -10.79
C TRP A 100 4.05 -5.02 -11.85
N THR A 101 3.17 -4.12 -11.40
CA THR A 101 2.35 -3.31 -12.31
C THR A 101 2.55 -1.82 -12.07
N ARG A 102 2.44 -1.04 -13.15
CA ARG A 102 2.46 0.41 -13.18
C ARG A 102 1.12 0.89 -13.69
N GLY A 103 0.60 1.93 -13.05
CA GLY A 103 -0.58 2.65 -13.52
C GLY A 103 -0.30 3.39 -14.83
N SER A 104 -1.33 4.08 -15.31
CA SER A 104 -1.23 4.91 -16.50
C SER A 104 -0.23 6.05 -16.29
N ARG A 105 0.33 6.59 -17.38
CA ARG A 105 1.07 7.85 -17.34
C ARG A 105 0.27 9.00 -16.71
N PHE A 106 -1.07 8.95 -16.83
CA PHE A 106 -1.96 9.91 -16.19
C PHE A 106 -1.96 9.78 -14.66
N ASP A 107 -1.57 8.62 -14.12
CA ASP A 107 -1.41 8.40 -12.68
C ASP A 107 -0.06 8.95 -12.17
N TYR A 108 0.95 9.08 -13.05
CA TYR A 108 2.31 9.52 -12.71
C TYR A 108 2.95 10.34 -13.83
N ASP A 109 3.00 11.66 -13.67
CA ASP A 109 3.97 12.45 -14.42
C ASP A 109 5.38 12.26 -13.81
N ARG A 110 5.97 11.07 -14.01
CA ARG A 110 7.42 10.73 -14.18
C ARG A 110 7.70 9.22 -14.13
N ARG A 111 8.78 8.81 -14.83
CA ARG A 111 9.15 7.42 -15.19
C ARG A 111 9.86 6.65 -14.08
N ALA A 112 9.71 5.32 -14.07
CA ALA A 112 10.53 4.39 -13.28
C ALA A 112 11.11 3.23 -14.13
N VAL A 113 12.07 2.49 -13.55
CA VAL A 113 13.10 1.68 -14.23
C VAL A 113 12.85 0.16 -14.09
N SER A 114 13.10 -0.57 -15.18
CA SER A 114 13.23 -2.04 -15.36
C SER A 114 12.03 -2.95 -14.98
N GLU A 115 11.74 -3.91 -15.87
CA GLU A 115 10.65 -4.90 -15.80
C GLU A 115 11.14 -6.24 -16.37
N SER A 116 10.68 -7.36 -15.82
CA SER A 116 10.95 -8.70 -16.36
C SER A 116 9.75 -9.63 -16.13
N SER A 117 9.19 -10.20 -17.21
CA SER A 117 8.17 -11.25 -17.09
C SER A 117 8.80 -12.58 -16.67
N SER A 118 8.09 -13.36 -15.86
CA SER A 118 8.52 -14.70 -15.41
C SER A 118 8.39 -15.78 -16.50
N ASN A 119 7.79 -15.47 -17.66
CA ASN A 119 7.50 -16.42 -18.75
C ASN A 119 6.76 -17.69 -18.27
N ARG A 120 5.90 -17.55 -17.25
CA ARG A 120 5.19 -18.68 -16.64
C ARG A 120 4.33 -19.41 -17.68
N LYS A 121 4.53 -20.73 -17.79
CA LYS A 121 3.63 -21.62 -18.54
C LYS A 121 2.56 -22.15 -17.59
N TYR A 122 1.29 -21.95 -17.92
CA TYR A 122 0.16 -22.44 -17.13
C TYR A 122 -0.96 -22.95 -18.05
N PRO A 123 -1.77 -23.93 -17.60
CA PRO A 123 -2.92 -24.42 -18.35
C PRO A 123 -3.88 -23.29 -18.73
N LEU A 124 -4.58 -23.45 -19.85
CA LEU A 124 -5.56 -22.50 -20.37
C LEU A 124 -5.01 -21.11 -20.74
N ARG A 125 -3.70 -20.85 -20.66
CA ARG A 125 -3.09 -19.54 -21.00
C ARG A 125 -3.58 -19.00 -22.35
N ASP A 126 -3.50 -19.82 -23.39
CA ASP A 126 -3.84 -19.40 -24.75
C ASP A 126 -5.37 -19.24 -24.93
N GLN A 127 -6.18 -20.03 -24.20
CA GLN A 127 -7.64 -19.88 -24.18
C GLN A 127 -8.06 -18.59 -23.46
N VAL A 128 -7.45 -18.27 -22.33
CA VAL A 128 -7.67 -17.01 -21.60
C VAL A 128 -7.27 -15.83 -22.47
N LEU A 129 -6.11 -15.88 -23.12
CA LEU A 129 -5.68 -14.85 -24.07
C LEU A 129 -6.72 -14.68 -25.19
N LYS A 130 -7.12 -15.79 -25.84
CA LYS A 130 -8.13 -15.78 -26.91
C LYS A 130 -9.46 -15.18 -26.43
N ALA A 131 -9.90 -15.51 -25.21
CA ALA A 131 -11.15 -15.01 -24.64
C ALA A 131 -11.14 -13.48 -24.51
N TRP A 132 -10.05 -12.91 -24.00
CA TRP A 132 -9.93 -11.45 -23.88
C TRP A 132 -9.78 -10.75 -25.24
N LEU A 133 -8.98 -11.31 -26.16
CA LEU A 133 -8.86 -10.77 -27.53
C LEU A 133 -10.20 -10.81 -28.28
N GLY A 134 -11.00 -11.86 -28.09
CA GLY A 134 -12.34 -12.00 -28.65
C GLY A 134 -13.35 -10.94 -28.18
N LEU A 135 -13.04 -10.22 -27.08
CA LEU A 135 -13.81 -9.06 -26.61
C LEU A 135 -13.28 -7.71 -27.14
N GLY A 136 -12.37 -7.74 -28.11
CA GLY A 136 -11.79 -6.55 -28.74
C GLY A 136 -10.74 -5.85 -27.88
N LEU A 137 -10.09 -6.55 -26.94
CA LEU A 137 -8.89 -6.04 -26.27
C LEU A 137 -7.66 -6.35 -27.12
N ASP A 138 -6.73 -5.39 -27.20
CA ASP A 138 -5.48 -5.59 -27.92
C ASP A 138 -4.44 -6.32 -27.06
N LYS A 139 -3.62 -7.15 -27.69
CA LYS A 139 -2.42 -7.68 -27.03
C LYS A 139 -1.39 -6.55 -26.96
N ILE A 140 -0.92 -6.25 -25.76
CA ILE A 140 0.14 -5.26 -25.54
C ILE A 140 1.46 -5.95 -25.22
N ALA A 141 2.54 -5.45 -25.81
CA ALA A 141 3.87 -6.01 -25.59
C ALA A 141 4.37 -5.77 -24.17
N ASN A 142 3.98 -4.63 -23.57
CA ASN A 142 4.37 -4.25 -22.23
C ASN A 142 3.24 -3.48 -21.52
N ALA A 143 2.66 -4.08 -20.47
CA ALA A 143 1.62 -3.47 -19.65
C ALA A 143 2.12 -2.37 -18.70
N ASN A 144 3.43 -2.17 -18.58
CA ASN A 144 4.05 -1.21 -17.66
C ASN A 144 4.67 0.00 -18.38
N ASN A 145 4.36 0.20 -19.67
CA ASN A 145 4.84 1.31 -20.48
C ASN A 145 4.14 2.66 -20.19
N GLY A 146 3.26 2.73 -19.19
CA GLY A 146 2.42 3.90 -18.89
C GLY A 146 1.10 3.95 -19.67
N ASP A 147 0.74 2.88 -20.39
CA ASP A 147 -0.56 2.71 -21.03
C ASP A 147 -1.06 1.26 -20.88
N PRO A 148 -1.53 0.86 -19.69
CA PRO A 148 -1.86 -0.53 -19.36
C PRO A 148 -3.19 -1.01 -20.00
N LEU A 149 -3.64 -0.42 -21.10
CA LEU A 149 -4.89 -0.79 -21.77
C LEU A 149 -4.68 -1.95 -22.75
N GLY A 150 -5.12 -3.14 -22.36
CA GLY A 150 -5.09 -4.34 -23.19
C GLY A 150 -4.77 -5.61 -22.40
N VAL A 151 -4.26 -6.62 -23.11
CA VAL A 151 -3.84 -7.90 -22.54
C VAL A 151 -2.31 -8.00 -22.65
N GLY A 152 -1.62 -7.87 -21.52
CA GLY A 152 -0.17 -8.01 -21.43
C GLY A 152 0.23 -9.22 -20.59
N GLU A 153 1.50 -9.61 -20.67
CA GLU A 153 2.05 -10.62 -19.76
C GLU A 153 2.09 -10.07 -18.33
N MET A 154 1.75 -10.92 -17.37
CA MET A 154 1.97 -10.59 -15.96
C MET A 154 3.47 -10.48 -15.71
N VAL A 155 3.87 -9.41 -15.01
CA VAL A 155 5.24 -9.17 -14.56
C VAL A 155 5.25 -9.37 -13.06
N GLU A 156 6.30 -9.99 -12.52
CA GLU A 156 6.40 -10.39 -11.11
C GLU A 156 7.80 -10.05 -10.57
N SER A 157 7.91 -9.80 -9.27
CA SER A 157 9.14 -9.46 -8.56
C SER A 157 9.80 -10.71 -7.97
N TRP A 158 10.05 -11.72 -8.82
CA TRP A 158 10.75 -12.95 -8.47
C TRP A 158 11.99 -13.15 -9.33
N LYS A 159 13.04 -13.72 -8.75
CA LYS A 159 14.28 -14.08 -9.45
C LYS A 159 14.71 -15.46 -8.99
N ASP A 160 15.06 -16.33 -9.93
CA ASP A 160 15.52 -17.71 -9.66
C ASP A 160 14.55 -18.50 -8.74
N GLY A 161 13.25 -18.35 -8.96
CA GLY A 161 12.19 -19.01 -8.18
C GLY A 161 11.99 -18.46 -6.77
N ARG A 162 12.63 -17.34 -6.42
CA ARG A 162 12.58 -16.71 -5.11
C ARG A 162 12.00 -15.31 -5.21
N ARG A 163 11.23 -14.93 -4.20
CA ARG A 163 10.73 -13.56 -4.08
C ARG A 163 11.87 -12.57 -3.91
N GLN A 164 11.78 -11.42 -4.59
CA GLN A 164 12.66 -10.28 -4.36
C GLN A 164 12.03 -9.35 -3.31
N LEU A 165 12.44 -9.53 -2.06
CA LEU A 165 12.06 -8.64 -0.96
C LEU A 165 12.71 -7.27 -1.15
N THR A 166 12.11 -6.22 -0.58
CA THR A 166 12.68 -4.85 -0.64
C THR A 166 14.15 -4.81 -0.21
N SER A 167 14.49 -5.48 0.89
CA SER A 167 15.86 -5.52 1.43
C SER A 167 16.88 -6.22 0.50
N MET A 168 16.43 -7.02 -0.47
CA MET A 168 17.32 -7.60 -1.49
C MET A 168 17.70 -6.61 -2.59
N ALA A 169 16.86 -5.60 -2.82
CA ALA A 169 17.11 -4.53 -3.81
C ALA A 169 17.71 -3.27 -3.16
N PHE A 170 17.34 -3.02 -1.91
CA PHE A 170 17.74 -1.85 -1.13
C PHE A 170 18.54 -2.29 0.10
N ASP A 171 19.86 -2.25 -0.04
CA ASP A 171 20.80 -2.59 1.02
C ASP A 171 20.65 -1.67 2.25
N LEU A 172 20.50 -2.27 3.43
CA LEU A 172 20.32 -1.61 4.72
C LEU A 172 21.55 -1.76 5.62
N THR A 173 22.69 -2.24 5.11
CA THR A 173 23.92 -2.46 5.91
C THR A 173 24.39 -1.20 6.64
N ASP A 174 24.24 -0.03 6.02
CA ASP A 174 24.62 1.28 6.60
C ASP A 174 23.49 1.96 7.38
N VAL A 175 22.37 1.28 7.60
CA VAL A 175 21.19 1.78 8.33
C VAL A 175 21.14 1.10 9.70
N THR A 176 20.86 1.87 10.75
CA THR A 176 20.52 1.27 12.05
C THR A 176 19.09 0.77 11.99
N VAL A 177 18.89 -0.54 11.88
CA VAL A 177 17.56 -1.16 11.83
C VAL A 177 17.19 -1.73 13.19
N MET A 178 15.98 -1.44 13.66
CA MET A 178 15.41 -2.07 14.84
C MET A 178 14.01 -2.61 14.53
N THR A 179 13.84 -3.92 14.73
CA THR A 179 12.59 -4.65 14.49
C THR A 179 11.89 -4.96 15.80
N GLU A 180 10.62 -5.37 15.72
CA GLU A 180 9.78 -5.73 16.87
C GLU A 180 9.59 -4.58 17.87
N ILE A 181 9.52 -3.34 17.37
CA ILE A 181 9.31 -2.12 18.17
C ILE A 181 8.12 -1.35 17.64
N LEU A 182 7.11 -1.15 18.49
CA LEU A 182 5.94 -0.36 18.15
C LEU A 182 6.12 1.10 18.57
N SER A 183 6.02 2.01 17.60
CA SER A 183 5.97 3.45 17.84
C SER A 183 4.70 3.84 18.58
N GLN A 184 4.83 4.70 19.58
CA GLN A 184 3.72 5.19 20.41
C GLN A 184 3.27 6.59 19.97
N THR A 185 4.21 7.53 19.84
CA THR A 185 3.91 8.92 19.48
C THR A 185 5.14 9.63 18.91
N VAL A 186 4.91 10.62 18.05
CA VAL A 186 5.95 11.57 17.62
C VAL A 186 6.11 12.63 18.71
N LEU A 187 7.34 12.85 19.13
CA LEU A 187 7.67 13.88 20.11
C LEU A 187 7.70 15.24 19.40
N LEU A 188 6.91 16.18 19.90
CA LEU A 188 6.77 17.52 19.35
C LEU A 188 7.22 18.57 20.36
N GLU A 189 7.75 19.68 19.87
CA GLU A 189 8.09 20.85 20.67
C GLU A 189 7.85 22.14 19.89
N GLU A 190 7.69 23.25 20.60
CA GLU A 190 7.58 24.56 19.98
C GLU A 190 8.97 25.17 19.79
N GLN A 191 9.35 25.46 18.55
CA GLN A 191 10.58 26.12 18.17
C GLN A 191 10.27 27.38 17.37
N SER A 192 10.66 28.55 17.89
CA SER A 192 10.47 29.84 17.22
C SER A 192 9.03 30.11 16.76
N GLY A 193 8.04 29.75 17.59
CA GLY A 193 6.62 29.92 17.31
C GLY A 193 6.05 28.95 16.26
N LYS A 194 6.78 27.88 15.93
CA LYS A 194 6.32 26.79 15.06
C LYS A 194 6.44 25.45 15.79
N LEU A 195 5.47 24.58 15.55
CA LEU A 195 5.54 23.20 16.02
C LEU A 195 6.62 22.46 15.21
N ALA A 196 7.48 21.71 15.88
CA ALA A 196 8.58 20.97 15.30
C ALA A 196 8.69 19.58 15.92
N THR A 197 9.19 18.61 15.15
CA THR A 197 9.49 17.27 15.65
C THR A 197 10.82 17.24 16.38
N LYS A 198 10.86 16.52 17.49
CA LYS A 198 12.07 16.24 18.26
C LYS A 198 12.56 14.80 18.07
N GLY A 199 11.66 13.88 17.82
CA GLY A 199 11.95 12.45 17.85
C GLY A 199 10.70 11.58 17.93
N VAL A 200 10.87 10.34 18.39
CA VAL A 200 9.80 9.35 18.48
C VAL A 200 9.90 8.59 19.79
N GLN A 201 8.76 8.39 20.45
CA GLN A 201 8.60 7.55 21.64
C GLN A 201 8.02 6.18 21.23
N PHE A 202 8.49 5.12 21.88
CA PHE A 202 8.06 3.74 21.64
C PHE A 202 7.39 3.13 22.87
N HIS A 203 6.58 2.10 22.63
CA HIS A 203 5.78 1.44 23.67
C HIS A 203 6.61 0.71 24.75
N ASP A 204 7.86 0.37 24.45
CA ASP A 204 8.78 -0.24 25.42
C ASP A 204 9.51 0.78 26.32
N GLY A 205 9.14 2.07 26.21
CA GLY A 205 9.71 3.17 26.98
C GLY A 205 10.91 3.85 26.33
N ARG A 206 11.52 3.27 25.29
CA ARG A 206 12.62 3.92 24.56
C ARG A 206 12.14 5.16 23.81
N HIS A 207 13.04 6.10 23.60
CA HIS A 207 12.84 7.19 22.65
C HIS A 207 14.14 7.50 21.91
N PHE A 208 14.00 8.03 20.70
CA PHE A 208 15.14 8.46 19.89
C PHE A 208 14.85 9.87 19.37
N LEU A 209 15.89 10.69 19.28
CA LEU A 209 15.79 12.07 18.80
C LEU A 209 16.24 12.17 17.34
N ALA A 210 15.58 13.04 16.58
CA ALA A 210 15.94 13.36 15.21
C ALA A 210 16.59 14.75 15.15
N SER A 211 17.80 14.87 14.62
CA SER A 211 18.46 16.16 14.39
C SER A 211 17.99 16.84 13.11
N LYS A 212 17.40 16.11 12.15
CA LYS A 212 16.81 16.67 10.93
C LYS A 212 15.32 16.40 10.81
N GLU A 213 14.92 15.17 10.50
CA GLU A 213 13.51 14.84 10.28
C GLU A 213 13.09 13.50 10.91
N VAL A 214 11.84 13.46 11.39
CA VAL A 214 11.08 12.23 11.58
C VAL A 214 10.26 11.97 10.32
N ILE A 215 10.34 10.77 9.78
CA ILE A 215 9.64 10.34 8.57
C ILE A 215 8.73 9.17 8.92
N LEU A 216 7.42 9.33 8.68
CA LEU A 216 6.44 8.27 8.89
C LEU A 216 6.26 7.47 7.60
N SER A 217 6.37 6.16 7.71
CA SER A 217 6.29 5.19 6.61
C SER A 217 5.48 3.95 7.00
N GLY A 218 4.53 4.10 7.93
CA GLY A 218 3.65 3.06 8.48
C GLY A 218 2.38 2.86 7.65
N GLU A 219 2.51 2.76 6.33
CA GLU A 219 1.42 2.45 5.39
C GLU A 219 0.14 3.32 5.54
N ALA A 220 -0.90 3.00 4.78
CA ALA A 220 -2.11 3.81 4.74
C ALA A 220 -2.93 3.80 6.05
N PHE A 221 -2.64 2.93 7.01
CA PHE A 221 -3.42 2.85 8.25
C PHE A 221 -2.63 3.28 9.50
N ARG A 222 -1.36 2.89 9.65
CA ARG A 222 -0.60 3.24 10.86
C ARG A 222 -0.04 4.65 10.82
N THR A 223 0.31 5.16 9.64
CA THR A 223 0.76 6.55 9.50
C THR A 223 -0.27 7.57 9.99
N PRO A 224 -1.53 7.59 9.50
CA PRO A 224 -2.53 8.52 10.03
C PRO A 224 -2.87 8.24 11.51
N GLN A 225 -2.81 6.97 11.94
CA GLN A 225 -2.99 6.63 13.36
C GLN A 225 -1.89 7.27 14.23
N LEU A 226 -0.62 7.16 13.84
CA LEU A 226 0.49 7.73 14.59
C LEU A 226 0.44 9.27 14.59
N LEU A 227 0.04 9.90 13.47
CA LEU A 227 -0.24 11.34 13.46
C LEU A 227 -1.31 11.71 14.50
N MET A 228 -2.44 11.00 14.53
CA MET A 228 -3.51 11.26 15.50
C MET A 228 -3.06 11.01 16.95
N LEU A 229 -2.32 9.92 17.22
CA LEU A 229 -1.72 9.64 18.53
C LEU A 229 -0.69 10.70 18.96
N SER A 230 -0.18 11.49 18.01
CA SER A 230 0.72 12.62 18.25
C SER A 230 -0.03 13.95 18.38
N GLY A 231 -1.37 13.93 18.42
CA GLY A 231 -2.20 15.13 18.46
C GLY A 231 -2.30 15.89 17.13
N ILE A 232 -1.88 15.27 16.02
CA ILE A 232 -1.93 15.84 14.67
C ILE A 232 -3.07 15.17 13.90
N GLY A 233 -4.23 15.82 13.78
CA GLY A 233 -5.40 15.18 13.19
C GLY A 233 -6.69 15.99 13.24
N PRO A 234 -7.81 15.43 12.75
CA PRO A 234 -9.12 16.07 12.83
C PRO A 234 -9.54 16.28 14.28
N ALA A 235 -9.97 17.50 14.61
CA ALA A 235 -10.37 17.86 15.98
C ALA A 235 -11.45 16.94 16.57
N ALA A 236 -12.40 16.49 15.74
CA ALA A 236 -13.48 15.59 16.19
C ALA A 236 -12.95 14.21 16.60
N GLU A 237 -12.05 13.63 15.81
CA GLU A 237 -11.43 12.32 16.10
C GLU A 237 -10.51 12.41 17.32
N LEU A 238 -9.67 13.45 17.40
CA LEU A 238 -8.80 13.66 18.56
C LEU A 238 -9.61 13.81 19.85
N LYS A 239 -10.72 14.58 19.81
CA LYS A 239 -11.62 14.76 20.96
C LYS A 239 -12.28 13.44 21.37
N LYS A 240 -12.71 12.62 20.41
CA LYS A 240 -13.35 11.33 20.68
C LYS A 240 -12.44 10.39 21.46
N GLU A 241 -11.14 10.40 21.14
CA GLU A 241 -10.12 9.57 21.79
C GLU A 241 -9.43 10.26 22.99
N ASN A 242 -9.92 11.44 23.41
CA ASN A 242 -9.34 12.25 24.49
C ASN A 242 -7.85 12.62 24.27
N ILE A 243 -7.45 12.83 23.02
CA ILE A 243 -6.09 13.22 22.66
C ILE A 243 -6.02 14.76 22.59
N PRO A 244 -5.09 15.41 23.33
CA PRO A 244 -4.90 16.85 23.23
C PRO A 244 -4.44 17.27 21.82
N PRO A 245 -5.15 18.20 21.15
CA PRO A 245 -4.76 18.63 19.82
C PRO A 245 -3.48 19.46 19.85
N GLN A 246 -2.53 19.10 18.99
CA GLN A 246 -1.28 19.81 18.72
C GLN A 246 -1.35 20.55 17.37
N HIS A 247 -1.89 19.89 16.35
CA HIS A 247 -2.16 20.48 15.05
C HIS A 247 -3.43 19.89 14.42
N ILE A 248 -4.34 20.74 13.95
CA ILE A 248 -5.61 20.31 13.36
C ILE A 248 -5.53 20.43 11.85
N PHE A 249 -5.75 19.31 11.15
CA PHE A 249 -6.03 19.32 9.72
C PHE A 249 -7.42 18.73 9.45
N HIS A 250 -8.02 19.15 8.34
CA HIS A 250 -9.21 18.51 7.83
C HIS A 250 -8.79 17.33 6.97
N LEU A 251 -9.23 16.11 7.33
CA LEU A 251 -9.17 15.00 6.39
C LEU A 251 -9.99 15.38 5.16
N GLY A 252 -9.41 15.20 3.98
CA GLY A 252 -10.20 15.27 2.75
C GLY A 252 -11.39 14.33 2.85
N THR A 253 -12.53 14.69 2.26
CA THR A 253 -13.79 13.93 2.33
C THR A 253 -13.76 12.60 1.56
N ARG A 254 -12.58 12.10 1.16
CA ARG A 254 -12.44 10.87 0.39
C ARG A 254 -11.99 9.72 1.31
N PRO A 255 -12.74 8.60 1.35
CA PRO A 255 -12.24 7.37 1.97
C PRO A 255 -10.95 6.91 1.29
N SER A 256 -10.20 6.03 1.96
CA SER A 256 -9.00 5.40 1.36
C SER A 256 -9.35 4.77 -0.01
N SER A 257 -8.41 4.77 -0.96
CA SER A 257 -8.63 4.29 -2.33
C SER A 257 -9.14 2.85 -2.43
N ASP A 258 -8.87 2.03 -1.43
CA ASP A 258 -9.32 0.64 -1.34
C ASP A 258 -10.74 0.45 -0.83
N TYR A 259 -11.31 1.53 -0.29
CA TYR A 259 -12.72 1.58 -0.03
C TYR A 259 -13.36 2.22 -1.26
N PRO A 260 -13.98 1.44 -2.15
CA PRO A 260 -14.99 2.00 -3.02
C PRO A 260 -15.91 2.82 -2.13
N ASN A 261 -16.00 4.13 -2.38
CA ASN A 261 -16.93 4.98 -1.68
C ASN A 261 -18.32 4.57 -2.15
N TYR A 262 -18.89 3.52 -1.56
CA TYR A 262 -20.21 3.01 -1.90
C TYR A 262 -21.31 4.04 -1.58
N ASN A 263 -20.97 5.13 -0.89
CA ASN A 263 -21.83 6.31 -0.72
C ASN A 263 -22.07 7.10 -2.02
N ALA A 264 -21.44 6.74 -3.15
CA ALA A 264 -21.81 7.18 -4.49
C ALA A 264 -22.10 5.96 -5.39
N PRO A 265 -23.30 5.35 -5.27
CA PRO A 265 -23.62 4.03 -5.86
C PRO A 265 -23.56 3.95 -7.40
N SER A 266 -23.33 5.05 -8.13
CA SER A 266 -23.49 5.04 -9.58
C SER A 266 -22.24 4.57 -10.33
N VAL A 267 -21.04 5.08 -10.02
CA VAL A 267 -19.86 4.79 -10.85
C VAL A 267 -19.19 3.47 -10.47
N ALA A 268 -18.91 3.24 -9.19
CA ALA A 268 -18.24 2.01 -8.74
C ALA A 268 -19.08 0.77 -9.07
N THR A 269 -20.37 0.79 -8.77
CA THR A 269 -21.31 -0.29 -9.09
C THR A 269 -21.42 -0.52 -10.60
N THR A 270 -21.49 0.55 -11.40
CA THR A 270 -21.50 0.42 -12.87
C THR A 270 -20.23 -0.24 -13.39
N LEU A 271 -19.06 0.14 -12.87
CA LEU A 271 -17.78 -0.45 -13.27
C LEU A 271 -17.68 -1.93 -12.85
N LEU A 272 -18.16 -2.29 -11.65
CA LEU A 272 -18.22 -3.68 -11.20
C LEU A 272 -19.14 -4.52 -12.06
N ARG A 273 -20.37 -4.05 -12.34
CA ARG A 273 -21.30 -4.72 -13.25
C ARG A 273 -20.70 -4.90 -14.63
N TYR A 274 -20.09 -3.85 -15.18
CA TYR A 274 -19.42 -3.90 -16.49
C TYR A 274 -18.29 -4.95 -16.50
N GLY A 275 -17.44 -4.96 -15.48
CA GLY A 275 -16.35 -5.93 -15.33
C GLY A 275 -16.85 -7.37 -15.24
N ILE A 276 -17.87 -7.62 -14.41
CA ILE A 276 -18.50 -8.95 -14.25
C ILE A 276 -19.11 -9.41 -15.57
N ARG A 277 -19.90 -8.56 -16.25
CA ARG A 277 -20.49 -8.90 -17.55
C ARG A 277 -19.44 -9.17 -18.61
N ARG A 278 -18.32 -8.42 -18.62
CA ARG A 278 -17.19 -8.70 -19.52
C ARG A 278 -16.54 -10.05 -19.22
N LEU A 279 -16.30 -10.39 -17.96
CA LEU A 279 -15.76 -11.69 -17.57
C LEU A 279 -16.68 -12.83 -18.02
N LEU A 280 -17.98 -12.74 -17.72
CA LEU A 280 -18.98 -13.74 -18.12
C LEU A 280 -19.03 -13.90 -19.65
N LYS A 281 -18.92 -12.80 -20.40
CA LYS A 281 -18.86 -12.83 -21.87
C LYS A 281 -17.58 -13.47 -22.39
N ALA A 282 -16.43 -13.21 -21.77
CA ALA A 282 -15.15 -13.84 -22.13
C ALA A 282 -15.22 -15.36 -21.97
N VAL A 283 -15.72 -15.81 -20.81
CA VAL A 283 -15.88 -17.23 -20.48
C VAL A 283 -16.86 -17.90 -21.43
N HIS A 284 -18.06 -17.35 -21.59
CA HIS A 284 -19.11 -17.92 -22.44
C HIS A 284 -18.69 -18.07 -23.91
N ASN A 285 -18.01 -17.05 -24.46
CA ASN A 285 -17.66 -17.02 -25.87
C ASN A 285 -16.47 -17.92 -26.23
N SER A 286 -15.57 -18.22 -25.29
CA SER A 286 -14.25 -18.76 -25.63
C SER A 286 -13.73 -19.84 -24.68
N MET A 287 -14.46 -20.16 -23.62
CA MET A 287 -14.06 -21.14 -22.62
C MET A 287 -15.19 -22.11 -22.24
N SER A 288 -16.28 -22.18 -23.00
CA SER A 288 -17.44 -23.06 -22.72
C SER A 288 -17.14 -24.56 -22.89
N ASP A 289 -16.06 -24.90 -23.59
CA ASP A 289 -15.52 -26.26 -23.71
C ASP A 289 -14.78 -26.72 -22.44
N VAL A 290 -14.36 -25.79 -21.58
CA VAL A 290 -13.56 -26.07 -20.38
C VAL A 290 -14.22 -25.58 -19.07
N VAL A 291 -15.20 -24.67 -19.15
CA VAL A 291 -15.96 -24.16 -18.01
C VAL A 291 -17.42 -24.59 -18.15
N GLU A 292 -17.88 -25.45 -17.24
CA GLU A 292 -19.27 -25.92 -17.20
C GLU A 292 -20.22 -24.85 -16.65
N SER A 293 -19.95 -24.34 -15.44
CA SER A 293 -20.72 -23.26 -14.83
C SER A 293 -19.93 -22.56 -13.72
N GLU A 294 -20.42 -21.41 -13.27
CA GLU A 294 -20.01 -20.85 -11.98
C GLU A 294 -20.47 -21.79 -10.84
N ASN A 295 -19.67 -21.90 -9.77
CA ASN A 295 -20.07 -22.52 -8.50
C ASN A 295 -20.18 -21.44 -7.41
N PRO A 296 -21.35 -20.79 -7.28
CA PRO A 296 -21.54 -19.68 -6.35
C PRO A 296 -21.75 -20.16 -4.90
N PRO A 297 -21.51 -19.30 -3.89
CA PRO A 297 -21.88 -19.61 -2.52
C PRO A 297 -23.41 -19.65 -2.36
N PRO A 298 -23.97 -20.59 -1.58
CA PRO A 298 -25.39 -20.56 -1.24
C PRO A 298 -25.78 -19.24 -0.55
N PRO A 299 -26.97 -18.67 -0.82
CA PRO A 299 -28.06 -19.21 -1.63
C PRO A 299 -28.05 -18.73 -3.10
N PHE A 300 -26.94 -18.19 -3.61
CA PHE A 300 -26.91 -17.58 -4.95
C PHE A 300 -26.97 -18.61 -6.06
N GLU A 301 -27.67 -18.26 -7.15
CA GLU A 301 -27.57 -18.96 -8.42
C GLU A 301 -26.36 -18.47 -9.23
N ALA A 302 -25.93 -19.28 -10.20
CA ALA A 302 -24.84 -18.94 -11.10
C ALA A 302 -25.20 -17.71 -11.93
N LEU A 303 -24.28 -16.74 -12.00
CA LEU A 303 -24.44 -15.57 -12.84
C LEU A 303 -24.27 -15.93 -14.31
N ALA A 304 -25.11 -15.35 -15.16
CA ALA A 304 -25.07 -15.45 -16.60
C ALA A 304 -24.97 -14.04 -17.23
N ILE A 305 -24.62 -13.96 -18.51
CA ILE A 305 -24.57 -12.68 -19.24
C ILE A 305 -25.91 -11.93 -19.16
N SER A 306 -27.03 -12.68 -19.08
CA SER A 306 -28.39 -12.16 -18.97
C SER A 306 -28.85 -11.90 -17.53
N SER A 307 -28.03 -12.16 -16.51
CA SER A 307 -28.39 -11.86 -15.12
C SER A 307 -28.73 -10.37 -14.97
N SER A 308 -29.72 -10.07 -14.13
CA SER A 308 -30.12 -8.69 -13.86
C SER A 308 -29.03 -7.94 -13.09
N ASP A 309 -29.10 -6.62 -13.12
CA ASP A 309 -28.18 -5.78 -12.34
C ASP A 309 -28.34 -6.03 -10.84
N GLU A 310 -29.57 -6.27 -10.38
CA GLU A 310 -29.88 -6.58 -8.97
C GLU A 310 -29.24 -7.90 -8.53
N ALA A 311 -29.22 -8.92 -9.40
CA ALA A 311 -28.56 -10.19 -9.10
C ALA A 311 -27.03 -10.03 -8.99
N ILE A 312 -26.44 -9.22 -9.87
CA ILE A 312 -25.00 -8.90 -9.82
C ILE A 312 -24.67 -8.10 -8.56
N ASP A 313 -25.48 -7.10 -8.23
CA ASP A 313 -25.29 -6.28 -7.03
C ASP A 313 -25.42 -7.11 -5.75
N ALA A 314 -26.44 -7.96 -5.66
CA ALA A 314 -26.61 -8.84 -4.51
C ALA A 314 -25.39 -9.76 -4.34
N ARG A 315 -24.81 -10.25 -5.45
CA ARG A 315 -23.56 -11.02 -5.39
C ARG A 315 -22.38 -10.18 -4.92
N VAL A 316 -22.23 -8.97 -5.45
CA VAL A 316 -21.15 -8.05 -5.06
C VAL A 316 -21.26 -7.71 -3.57
N ASN A 317 -22.45 -7.44 -3.06
CA ASN A 317 -22.66 -7.10 -1.66
C ASN A 317 -22.22 -8.24 -0.72
N SER A 318 -22.51 -9.49 -1.09
CA SER A 318 -22.13 -10.67 -0.31
C SER A 318 -20.65 -11.04 -0.43
N GLU A 319 -20.02 -10.85 -1.60
CA GLU A 319 -18.71 -11.46 -1.90
C GLU A 319 -17.56 -10.48 -2.12
N ALA A 320 -17.83 -9.19 -2.35
CA ALA A 320 -16.76 -8.23 -2.57
C ALA A 320 -15.86 -8.12 -1.31
N HIS A 321 -14.57 -7.96 -1.57
CA HIS A 321 -13.52 -7.84 -0.57
C HIS A 321 -12.55 -6.73 -1.00
N THR A 322 -11.62 -6.38 -0.12
CA THR A 322 -10.59 -5.38 -0.42
C THR A 322 -9.52 -5.95 -1.35
N PHE A 323 -8.64 -5.08 -1.87
CA PHE A 323 -7.54 -5.48 -2.75
C PHE A 323 -6.15 -5.29 -2.11
N PHE A 324 -6.07 -4.90 -0.84
CA PHE A 324 -4.83 -4.72 -0.09
C PHE A 324 -3.91 -3.61 -0.64
N HIS A 325 -4.52 -2.58 -1.24
CA HIS A 325 -3.94 -1.37 -1.83
C HIS A 325 -4.48 -0.08 -1.20
N ALA A 326 -4.74 -0.08 0.10
CA ALA A 326 -5.17 1.13 0.80
C ALA A 326 -4.15 2.27 0.64
N ALA A 327 -4.67 3.47 0.38
CA ALA A 327 -3.88 4.66 0.10
C ALA A 327 -4.64 5.95 0.42
N GLY A 328 -3.91 7.08 0.47
CA GLY A 328 -4.49 8.43 0.49
C GLY A 328 -5.01 8.95 1.83
N THR A 329 -4.75 8.25 2.92
CA THR A 329 -5.19 8.61 4.28
C THR A 329 -4.43 9.77 4.91
N ALA A 330 -3.25 10.12 4.38
CA ALA A 330 -2.48 11.33 4.71
C ALA A 330 -2.04 12.01 3.40
N SER A 331 -3.01 12.32 2.54
CA SER A 331 -2.72 12.71 1.15
C SER A 331 -2.03 14.07 1.01
N MET A 332 -1.22 14.17 -0.05
CA MET A 332 -0.71 15.46 -0.54
C MET A 332 -1.85 16.43 -0.84
N GLY A 333 -1.67 17.69 -0.50
CA GLY A 333 -2.68 18.73 -0.68
C GLY A 333 -3.70 18.82 0.46
N SER A 334 -3.99 17.73 1.18
CA SER A 334 -4.82 17.77 2.40
C SER A 334 -3.95 17.90 3.65
N VAL A 335 -3.23 16.82 4.00
CA VAL A 335 -2.36 16.70 5.19
C VAL A 335 -0.94 17.17 4.88
N LEU A 336 -0.44 16.86 3.68
CA LEU A 336 0.94 17.13 3.29
C LEU A 336 1.05 18.26 2.27
N ASP A 337 2.19 18.93 2.23
CA ASP A 337 2.55 19.81 1.12
C ASP A 337 3.10 19.02 -0.09
N THR A 338 3.51 19.73 -1.14
CA THR A 338 4.05 19.13 -2.38
C THR A 338 5.45 18.52 -2.20
N LYS A 339 6.05 18.65 -1.02
CA LYS A 339 7.32 18.02 -0.64
C LYS A 339 7.11 16.88 0.36
N LEU A 340 5.87 16.40 0.51
CA LEU A 340 5.49 15.31 1.44
C LEU A 340 5.62 15.69 2.93
N ARG A 341 5.83 16.97 3.25
CA ARG A 341 5.97 17.43 4.64
C ARG A 341 4.60 17.62 5.26
N VAL A 342 4.44 17.24 6.53
CA VAL A 342 3.21 17.48 7.28
C VAL A 342 3.02 18.98 7.45
N LYS A 343 1.88 19.49 6.99
CA LYS A 343 1.60 20.93 7.09
C LYS A 343 1.59 21.36 8.56
N GLY A 344 2.16 22.53 8.83
CA GLY A 344 2.17 23.12 10.17
C GLY A 344 3.13 22.47 11.16
N VAL A 345 3.87 21.42 10.78
CA VAL A 345 4.84 20.73 11.65
C VAL A 345 6.20 20.65 10.95
N SER A 346 7.20 21.32 11.51
CA SER A 346 8.56 21.32 10.98
C SER A 346 9.27 20.00 11.31
N GLY A 347 10.09 19.48 10.41
CA GLY A 347 10.83 18.23 10.63
C GLY A 347 9.99 16.96 10.52
N LEU A 348 8.71 17.03 10.15
CA LEU A 348 7.85 15.85 9.97
C LEU A 348 7.50 15.62 8.50
N ARG A 349 7.76 14.41 8.00
CA ARG A 349 7.41 13.98 6.64
C ARG A 349 6.65 12.67 6.67
N VAL A 350 5.87 12.42 5.63
CA VAL A 350 5.22 11.13 5.40
C VAL A 350 5.66 10.57 4.06
N VAL A 351 6.13 9.32 4.02
CA VAL A 351 6.63 8.65 2.82
C VAL A 351 6.15 7.20 2.80
N ASP A 352 4.93 6.99 2.30
CA ASP A 352 4.31 5.69 2.06
C ASP A 352 3.06 5.85 1.17
N ALA A 353 2.20 4.81 1.06
CA ALA A 353 0.98 4.85 0.27
C ALA A 353 -0.08 5.86 0.76
N SER A 354 -0.02 6.29 2.03
CA SER A 354 -0.95 7.27 2.59
C SER A 354 -0.89 8.63 1.87
N VAL A 355 0.21 8.94 1.17
CA VAL A 355 0.39 10.22 0.46
C VAL A 355 -0.38 10.32 -0.86
N ILE A 356 -0.78 9.17 -1.41
CA ILE A 356 -1.36 9.04 -2.75
C ILE A 356 -2.72 9.75 -2.81
N LEU A 357 -2.82 10.80 -3.65
CA LEU A 357 -4.03 11.61 -3.72
C LEU A 357 -5.19 10.94 -4.48
N LEU A 358 -4.89 10.20 -5.55
CA LEU A 358 -5.86 9.55 -6.41
C LEU A 358 -5.57 8.04 -6.51
N PRO A 359 -6.59 7.18 -6.53
CA PRO A 359 -6.40 5.76 -6.79
C PRO A 359 -5.61 5.55 -8.07
N ILE A 360 -4.63 4.67 -8.00
CA ILE A 360 -3.79 4.29 -9.13
C ILE A 360 -4.39 3.02 -9.73
N GLY A 361 -4.50 2.96 -11.06
CA GLY A 361 -4.98 1.76 -11.78
C GLY A 361 -3.96 0.61 -11.82
N ALA A 362 -3.24 0.35 -10.73
CA ALA A 362 -2.19 -0.66 -10.61
C ALA A 362 -1.91 -1.03 -9.15
N ARG A 363 -1.06 -2.05 -8.96
CA ARG A 363 -0.63 -2.47 -7.62
C ARG A 363 0.39 -1.47 -7.08
N LEU A 364 0.31 -1.19 -5.77
CA LEU A 364 1.03 -0.06 -5.18
C LEU A 364 2.52 -0.29 -4.94
N GLN A 365 3.03 -1.51 -5.11
CA GLN A 365 4.45 -1.82 -4.84
C GLN A 365 5.40 -0.91 -5.62
N VAL A 366 5.17 -0.70 -6.92
CA VAL A 366 6.01 0.17 -7.76
C VAL A 366 5.85 1.64 -7.35
N ALA A 367 4.62 2.06 -7.03
CA ALA A 367 4.33 3.42 -6.58
C ALA A 367 5.05 3.73 -5.25
N ALA A 368 5.06 2.79 -4.30
CA ALA A 368 5.75 2.94 -3.01
C ALA A 368 7.27 3.13 -3.18
N TYR A 369 7.89 2.37 -4.09
CA TYR A 369 9.30 2.59 -4.45
C TYR A 369 9.54 3.98 -5.06
N ALA A 370 8.67 4.41 -5.98
CA ALA A 370 8.79 5.71 -6.63
C ALA A 370 8.59 6.88 -5.65
N ILE A 371 7.64 6.75 -4.70
CA ILE A 371 7.40 7.74 -3.63
C ILE A 371 8.65 7.87 -2.76
N ALA A 372 9.28 6.76 -2.36
CA ALA A 372 10.49 6.79 -1.56
C ALA A 372 11.70 7.37 -2.31
N ALA A 373 11.88 7.02 -3.58
CA ALA A 373 12.91 7.61 -4.42
C ALA A 373 12.72 9.12 -4.60
N HIS A 374 11.47 9.56 -4.85
CA HIS A 374 11.15 10.98 -4.96
C HIS A 374 11.38 11.73 -3.65
N ALA A 375 11.04 11.12 -2.51
CA ALA A 375 11.31 11.70 -1.20
C ALA A 375 12.82 11.87 -0.94
N ALA A 376 13.64 10.88 -1.32
CA ALA A 376 15.09 10.97 -1.22
C ALA A 376 15.65 12.14 -2.05
N ASP A 377 15.15 12.32 -3.28
CA ASP A 377 15.52 13.46 -4.13
C ASP A 377 15.11 14.81 -3.51
N LEU A 378 13.91 14.89 -2.95
CA LEU A 378 13.41 16.10 -2.29
C LEU A 378 14.24 16.46 -1.05
N ILE A 379 14.60 15.47 -0.23
CA ILE A 379 15.44 15.65 0.95
C ILE A 379 16.86 16.07 0.55
N GLY A 380 17.41 15.50 -0.53
CA GLY A 380 18.75 15.86 -1.01
C GLY A 380 18.86 17.26 -1.62
N GLN A 381 17.74 17.92 -1.90
CA GLN A 381 17.68 19.31 -2.41
C GLN A 381 17.54 20.36 -1.30
N GLU A 382 17.32 19.93 -0.06
CA GLU A 382 17.16 20.77 1.14
C GLU A 382 18.45 20.78 1.96
#